data_AF-A0AAD4HY96-F1
#
_entry.id   AF-A0AAD4HY96-F1
#
_cell.length_a   1.000
_cell.length_b   1.000
_cell.length_c   1.000
_cell.angle_alpha   90.00
_cell.angle_beta   90.00
_cell.angle_gamma   90.00
#
_symmetry.space_group_name_H-M   'P 1'
#
loop_
_entity.id
_entity.type
_entity.pdbx_description
1 polymer ?
#
loop_
_entity_poly.entity_id
_entity_poly.type
_entity_poly.pdbx_seq_one_letter_code
_entity_poly.pdbx_strand_id
1 'polypeptide(L)'
;MSLVVQFLSSIRGFVLDQNGDELRNWLLVENDVANIYWEMSTQLKGSFPANSPALEKLVEKCLPEEDDVPEGKGSPWPGFNSFIKEYLEYWRDVDFDDVVRLHSRLSDLLISCANALANPTYGNMLLQTSMSLSESLSKLVMSLTRQPDLLSQIQGDMTGEESGERKSIVELAADIIQKIFTSCLTDRSSTRWSPPKGKKVAVYLFANLTLKLLFACEKSRLAVQMFTNLSTSGPALSLYPASQRVTFLYYLGRFNFDHGHYLRAHMCFEEAYRQCLPQFQKHRRQILTYWIPANLLLGRFPSWALLQRPEAAGFADIFLPICGALRSGNFVLFYQALTINRDWLWDKGLYLTFLYRLKPLVWRSFTRKTFLITWQGAGDGGNRAASLSFEDLVTTAGYVQKLLEGYLPAKPATRSRPPPHINTIFLKAVTNSAAGGETGESDSLLVPPPGGPRRLMPSEGLIFGNKKPDLENIESVVAGLVYSGLLNGFIARQQKRFAVEGAKKKGGNAVAAGWPNPYESILERFKEAHQEALDACDSGESMEPPGEMDDIPGWVRNPP
;
A
#
# COMPACT_ATOMS: atom_id res chain seq x y z
N MET A 1 37.97 -33.50 -24.42
CA MET A 1 37.22 -33.47 -23.15
C MET A 1 35.75 -33.26 -23.47
N SER A 2 34.83 -33.83 -22.69
CA SER A 2 33.41 -33.48 -22.83
C SER A 2 33.20 -32.00 -22.52
N LEU A 3 32.23 -31.37 -23.18
CA LEU A 3 31.89 -29.97 -22.99
C LEU A 3 31.48 -29.70 -21.53
N VAL A 4 30.74 -30.64 -20.93
CA VAL A 4 30.37 -30.61 -19.51
C VAL A 4 31.59 -30.56 -18.58
N VAL A 5 32.66 -31.31 -18.87
CA VAL A 5 33.89 -31.28 -18.04
C VAL A 5 34.63 -29.96 -18.20
N GLN A 6 34.67 -29.37 -19.40
CA GLN A 6 35.27 -28.05 -19.62
C GLN A 6 34.49 -26.96 -18.89
N PHE A 7 33.16 -27.02 -18.93
CA PHE A 7 32.28 -26.14 -18.16
C PHE A 7 32.55 -26.27 -16.66
N LEU A 8 32.51 -27.48 -16.10
CA LEU A 8 32.78 -27.71 -14.68
C LEU A 8 34.20 -27.29 -14.26
N SER A 9 35.19 -27.46 -15.12
CA SER A 9 36.56 -26.99 -14.87
C SER A 9 36.64 -25.46 -14.78
N SER A 10 35.88 -24.75 -15.62
CA SER A 10 35.79 -23.29 -15.60
C SER A 10 35.07 -22.81 -14.33
N ILE A 11 33.94 -23.44 -13.99
CA ILE A 11 33.21 -23.20 -12.74
C ILE A 11 34.12 -23.40 -11.53
N ARG A 12 34.92 -24.49 -11.48
CA ARG A 12 35.91 -24.70 -10.43
C ARG A 12 36.90 -23.54 -10.34
N GLY A 13 37.43 -23.08 -11.48
CA GLY A 13 38.35 -21.94 -11.53
C GLY A 13 37.75 -20.71 -10.86
N PHE A 14 36.50 -20.36 -11.19
CA PHE A 14 35.81 -19.24 -10.56
C PHE A 14 35.57 -19.45 -9.06
N VAL A 15 35.31 -20.69 -8.63
CA VAL A 15 35.17 -21.03 -7.21
C VAL A 15 36.47 -20.81 -6.46
N LEU A 16 37.57 -21.35 -6.99
CA LEU A 16 38.90 -21.20 -6.40
C LEU A 16 39.34 -19.73 -6.34
N ASP A 17 38.97 -18.92 -7.34
CA ASP A 17 39.26 -17.49 -7.39
C ASP A 17 38.25 -16.60 -6.64
N GLN A 18 37.26 -17.20 -5.95
CA GLN A 18 36.18 -16.48 -5.26
C GLN A 18 35.38 -15.51 -6.16
N ASN A 19 35.29 -15.80 -7.46
CA ASN A 19 34.71 -14.91 -8.46
C ASN A 19 33.20 -15.14 -8.64
N GLY A 20 32.39 -14.50 -7.80
CA GLY A 20 30.94 -14.57 -7.87
C GLY A 20 30.31 -13.93 -9.11
N ASP A 21 30.97 -12.97 -9.74
CA ASP A 21 30.47 -12.30 -10.94
C ASP A 21 30.54 -13.23 -12.16
N GLU A 22 31.65 -13.94 -12.34
CA GLU A 22 31.77 -14.95 -13.40
C GLU A 22 30.86 -16.15 -13.16
N LEU A 23 30.65 -16.57 -11.89
CA LEU A 23 29.63 -17.56 -11.57
C LEU A 23 28.23 -17.10 -12.01
N ARG A 24 27.85 -15.84 -11.79
CA ARG A 24 26.60 -15.29 -12.31
C ARG A 24 26.56 -15.30 -13.85
N ASN A 25 27.64 -14.91 -14.51
CA ASN A 25 27.70 -14.79 -15.97
C ASN A 25 27.64 -16.15 -16.67
N TRP A 26 28.10 -17.23 -16.02
CA TRP A 26 28.10 -18.58 -16.59
C TRP A 26 26.88 -19.42 -16.21
N LEU A 27 26.27 -19.17 -15.04
CA LEU A 27 25.11 -19.92 -14.53
C LEU A 27 23.79 -19.27 -14.99
N LEU A 28 23.59 -19.22 -16.31
CA LEU A 28 22.42 -18.63 -16.96
C LEU A 28 21.25 -19.62 -17.05
N VAL A 29 20.02 -19.10 -17.01
CA VAL A 29 18.76 -19.89 -17.07
C VAL A 29 17.74 -19.31 -18.06
N GLU A 30 18.13 -18.30 -18.83
CA GLU A 30 17.26 -17.70 -19.85
C GLU A 30 17.41 -18.44 -21.19
N ASN A 31 16.49 -18.23 -22.12
CA ASN A 31 16.52 -18.88 -23.44
C ASN A 31 17.52 -18.21 -24.42
N ASP A 32 17.78 -16.92 -24.22
CA ASP A 32 18.72 -16.11 -25.02
C ASP A 32 20.15 -16.32 -24.52
N VAL A 33 20.69 -17.52 -24.79
CA VAL A 33 22.04 -17.92 -24.42
C VAL A 33 22.83 -18.44 -25.62
N ALA A 34 24.15 -18.46 -25.49
CA ALA A 34 25.03 -19.00 -26.53
C ALA A 34 24.75 -20.49 -26.81
N ASN A 35 25.00 -20.93 -28.05
CA ASN A 35 24.77 -22.30 -28.52
C ASN A 35 25.44 -23.39 -27.66
N ILE A 36 26.52 -23.03 -26.95
CA ILE A 36 27.25 -23.93 -26.06
C ILE A 36 26.35 -24.55 -24.97
N TYR A 37 25.34 -23.83 -24.48
CA TYR A 37 24.40 -24.35 -23.48
C TYR A 37 23.46 -25.40 -24.08
N TRP A 38 23.04 -25.23 -25.33
CA TRP A 38 22.19 -26.17 -26.07
C TRP A 38 22.95 -27.44 -26.48
N GLU A 39 24.22 -27.29 -26.88
CA GLU A 39 25.13 -28.42 -27.11
C GLU A 39 25.36 -29.21 -25.82
N MET A 40 25.56 -28.51 -24.69
CA MET A 40 25.69 -29.13 -23.37
C MET A 40 24.41 -29.88 -22.98
N SER A 41 23.22 -29.29 -23.19
CA SER A 41 21.93 -29.95 -22.97
C SER A 41 21.83 -31.26 -23.75
N THR A 42 22.20 -31.24 -25.04
CA THR A 42 22.18 -32.43 -25.91
C THR A 42 23.13 -33.52 -25.40
N GLN A 43 24.34 -33.14 -24.99
CA GLN A 43 25.31 -34.05 -24.40
C GLN A 43 24.81 -34.66 -23.08
N LEU A 44 24.19 -33.85 -22.22
CA LEU A 44 23.63 -34.29 -20.94
C LEU A 44 22.51 -35.31 -21.15
N LYS A 45 21.58 -35.04 -22.08
CA LYS A 45 20.49 -35.97 -22.44
C LYS A 45 21.00 -37.33 -22.92
N GLY A 46 22.07 -37.34 -23.72
CA GLY A 46 22.65 -38.58 -24.24
C GLY A 46 23.50 -39.37 -23.25
N SER A 47 24.23 -38.68 -22.36
CA SER A 47 25.26 -39.31 -21.50
C SER A 47 24.79 -39.55 -20.06
N PHE A 48 23.76 -38.83 -19.59
CA PHE A 48 23.32 -38.82 -18.18
C PHE A 48 21.79 -38.98 -18.07
N PRO A 49 21.25 -40.20 -18.27
CA PRO A 49 19.83 -40.46 -18.15
C PRO A 49 19.29 -40.13 -16.73
N ALA A 50 18.00 -39.80 -16.65
CA ALA A 50 17.33 -39.51 -15.39
C ALA A 50 17.50 -40.67 -14.38
N ASN A 51 17.72 -40.33 -13.11
CA ASN A 51 17.95 -41.27 -11.98
C ASN A 51 19.29 -42.03 -11.98
N SER A 52 20.26 -41.62 -12.81
CA SER A 52 21.62 -42.17 -12.74
C SER A 52 22.50 -41.37 -11.77
N PRO A 53 23.26 -42.02 -10.85
CA PRO A 53 24.24 -41.35 -10.00
C PRO A 53 25.48 -40.88 -10.79
N ALA A 54 25.55 -41.13 -12.09
CA ALA A 54 26.71 -40.78 -12.91
C ALA A 54 26.96 -39.28 -12.98
N LEU A 55 25.91 -38.45 -13.00
CA LEU A 55 26.04 -37.00 -13.05
C LEU A 55 26.59 -36.46 -11.73
N GLU A 56 26.08 -36.95 -10.61
CA GLU A 56 26.54 -36.60 -9.26
C GLU A 56 28.02 -36.97 -9.07
N LYS A 57 28.40 -38.20 -9.42
CA LYS A 57 29.80 -38.64 -9.39
C LYS A 57 30.71 -37.81 -10.28
N LEU A 58 30.21 -37.34 -11.43
CA LEU A 58 30.97 -36.45 -12.31
C LEU A 58 31.20 -35.10 -11.65
N VAL A 59 30.17 -34.51 -11.06
CA VAL A 59 30.24 -33.23 -10.35
C VAL A 59 31.21 -33.33 -9.18
N GLU A 60 31.10 -34.35 -8.32
CA GLU A 60 32.04 -34.60 -7.22
C GLU A 60 33.48 -34.73 -7.69
N LYS A 61 33.71 -35.46 -8.79
CA LYS A 61 35.05 -35.62 -9.37
C LYS A 61 35.61 -34.31 -9.93
N CYS A 62 34.76 -33.45 -10.50
CA CYS A 62 35.20 -32.19 -11.12
C CYS A 62 35.29 -31.04 -10.12
N LEU A 63 34.53 -31.09 -9.03
CA LEU A 63 34.45 -30.08 -7.97
C LEU A 63 34.78 -30.72 -6.60
N PRO A 64 36.00 -31.26 -6.42
CA PRO A 64 36.42 -31.78 -5.13
C PRO A 64 36.54 -30.66 -4.10
N GLU A 65 36.28 -30.99 -2.85
CA GLU A 65 36.60 -30.11 -1.72
C GLU A 65 38.12 -30.09 -1.53
N GLU A 66 38.68 -28.91 -1.30
CA GLU A 66 40.10 -28.72 -1.02
C GLU A 66 40.31 -28.63 0.49
N ASP A 67 41.12 -29.52 1.06
CA ASP A 67 41.38 -29.55 2.51
C ASP A 67 42.28 -28.38 2.96
N ASP A 68 43.26 -27.99 2.13
CA ASP A 68 44.25 -26.94 2.42
C ASP A 68 44.05 -25.72 1.52
N VAL A 69 43.01 -24.92 1.79
CA VAL A 69 42.69 -23.71 0.99
C VAL A 69 43.61 -22.54 1.36
N PRO A 70 44.42 -22.00 0.43
CA PRO A 70 45.24 -20.83 0.68
C PRO A 70 44.41 -19.58 1.03
N GLU A 71 45.00 -18.64 1.77
CA GLU A 71 44.33 -17.39 2.12
C GLU A 71 43.91 -16.62 0.84
N GLY A 72 42.62 -16.26 0.75
CA GLY A 72 42.04 -15.60 -0.42
C GLY A 72 41.60 -16.53 -1.56
N LYS A 73 41.78 -17.84 -1.44
CA LYS A 73 41.21 -18.84 -2.37
C LYS A 73 39.93 -19.44 -1.81
N GLY A 74 39.07 -19.95 -2.69
CA GLY A 74 37.85 -20.66 -2.33
C GLY A 74 38.01 -22.16 -2.49
N SER A 75 36.99 -22.91 -2.09
CA SER A 75 36.83 -24.34 -2.38
C SER A 75 35.37 -24.62 -2.72
N PRO A 76 35.08 -25.57 -3.63
CA PRO A 76 33.77 -26.19 -3.69
C PRO A 76 33.34 -26.73 -2.32
N TRP A 77 32.02 -26.83 -2.10
CA TRP A 77 31.43 -27.36 -0.87
C TRP A 77 30.20 -28.23 -1.21
N PRO A 78 29.73 -29.11 -0.31
CA PRO A 78 28.66 -30.07 -0.64
C PRO A 78 27.37 -29.42 -1.17
N GLY A 79 26.99 -28.29 -0.59
CA GLY A 79 25.83 -27.50 -1.04
C GLY A 79 26.01 -26.94 -2.44
N PHE A 80 27.22 -26.46 -2.79
CA PHE A 80 27.52 -25.99 -4.15
C PHE A 80 27.50 -27.13 -5.15
N ASN A 81 28.05 -28.30 -4.80
CA ASN A 81 28.03 -29.47 -5.67
C ASN A 81 26.60 -29.93 -5.96
N SER A 82 25.74 -29.92 -4.93
CA SER A 82 24.30 -30.20 -5.07
C SER A 82 23.61 -29.19 -5.99
N PHE A 83 23.94 -27.90 -5.86
CA PHE A 83 23.42 -26.85 -6.73
C PHE A 83 23.88 -26.98 -8.19
N ILE A 84 25.16 -27.29 -8.43
CA ILE A 84 25.67 -27.49 -9.79
C ILE A 84 25.09 -28.74 -10.43
N LYS A 85 24.88 -29.82 -9.67
CA LYS A 85 24.12 -30.99 -10.14
C LYS A 85 22.72 -30.58 -10.60
N GLU A 86 21.97 -29.87 -9.74
CA GLU A 86 20.63 -29.38 -10.07
C GLU A 86 20.63 -28.47 -11.30
N TYR A 87 21.65 -27.62 -11.47
CA TYR A 87 21.82 -26.75 -12.63
C TYR A 87 22.04 -27.53 -13.93
N LEU A 88 22.83 -28.60 -13.90
CA LEU A 88 23.02 -29.48 -15.05
C LEU A 88 21.74 -30.28 -15.35
N GLU A 89 21.00 -30.71 -14.33
CA GLU A 89 19.69 -31.35 -14.51
C GLU A 89 18.65 -30.38 -15.09
N TYR A 90 18.67 -29.10 -14.69
CA TYR A 90 17.89 -28.03 -15.29
C TYR A 90 18.18 -27.95 -16.80
N TRP A 91 19.43 -27.79 -17.22
CA TRP A 91 19.77 -27.71 -18.66
C TRP A 91 19.53 -29.02 -19.41
N ARG A 92 19.62 -30.18 -18.75
CA ARG A 92 19.26 -31.47 -19.34
C ARG A 92 17.76 -31.53 -19.67
N ASP A 93 16.91 -31.01 -18.79
CA ASP A 93 15.46 -31.22 -18.86
C ASP A 93 14.65 -29.96 -19.22
N VAL A 94 15.31 -28.83 -19.46
CA VAL A 94 14.65 -27.55 -19.75
C VAL A 94 13.86 -27.63 -21.04
N ASP A 95 12.62 -27.16 -20.95
CA ASP A 95 11.71 -26.92 -22.05
C ASP A 95 11.11 -25.54 -21.84
N PHE A 96 11.40 -24.60 -22.74
CA PHE A 96 10.91 -23.22 -22.62
C PHE A 96 9.50 -23.05 -23.20
N ASP A 97 8.99 -24.05 -23.93
CA ASP A 97 7.62 -24.07 -24.43
C ASP A 97 6.64 -24.54 -23.34
N ASP A 98 7.11 -25.37 -22.39
CA ASP A 98 6.36 -25.78 -21.20
C ASP A 98 6.67 -24.89 -19.99
N VAL A 99 5.94 -23.78 -19.89
CA VAL A 99 6.09 -22.76 -18.83
C VAL A 99 5.84 -23.33 -17.42
N VAL A 100 4.99 -24.35 -17.28
CA VAL A 100 4.66 -24.98 -15.99
C VAL A 100 5.85 -25.78 -15.47
N ARG A 101 6.40 -26.64 -16.33
CA ARG A 101 7.57 -27.45 -15.99
C ARG A 101 8.79 -26.58 -15.79
N LEU A 102 8.95 -25.54 -16.61
CA LEU A 102 10.00 -24.54 -16.45
C LEU A 102 9.91 -23.87 -15.06
N HIS A 103 8.72 -23.52 -14.60
CA HIS A 103 8.52 -22.95 -13.26
C HIS A 103 8.94 -23.92 -12.15
N SER A 104 8.52 -25.19 -12.22
CA SER A 104 8.92 -26.20 -11.25
C SER A 104 10.44 -26.35 -11.19
N ARG A 105 11.08 -26.53 -12.35
CA ARG A 105 12.54 -26.71 -12.44
C ARG A 105 13.32 -25.50 -11.96
N LEU A 106 12.87 -24.29 -12.29
CA LEU A 106 13.52 -23.07 -11.82
C LEU A 106 13.34 -22.87 -10.32
N SER A 107 12.20 -23.30 -9.76
CA SER A 107 11.96 -23.28 -8.32
C SER A 107 12.88 -24.24 -7.58
N ASP A 108 13.01 -25.48 -8.07
CA ASP A 108 13.91 -26.50 -7.50
C ASP A 108 15.37 -26.03 -7.54
N LEU A 109 15.79 -25.47 -8.68
CA LEU A 109 17.11 -24.89 -8.85
C LEU A 109 17.37 -23.73 -7.86
N LEU A 110 16.41 -22.83 -7.68
CA LEU A 110 16.54 -21.71 -6.75
C LEU A 110 16.56 -22.19 -5.29
N ILE A 111 15.81 -23.23 -4.92
CA ILE A 111 15.87 -23.86 -3.60
C ILE A 111 17.27 -24.43 -3.35
N SER A 112 17.82 -25.16 -4.33
CA SER A 112 19.18 -25.72 -4.25
C SER A 112 20.23 -24.62 -4.11
N CYS A 113 20.09 -23.54 -4.88
CA CYS A 113 20.94 -22.34 -4.77
C CYS A 113 20.85 -21.68 -3.39
N ALA A 114 19.64 -21.55 -2.82
CA ALA A 114 19.42 -20.98 -1.49
C ALA A 114 20.11 -21.81 -0.39
N ASN A 115 20.07 -23.14 -0.50
CA ASN A 115 20.78 -24.04 0.41
C ASN A 115 22.30 -23.89 0.29
N ALA A 116 22.82 -23.78 -0.93
CA ALA A 116 24.25 -23.55 -1.16
C ALA A 116 24.71 -22.19 -0.60
N LEU A 117 23.93 -21.13 -0.80
CA LEU A 117 24.16 -19.77 -0.27
C LEU A 117 24.17 -19.72 1.27
N ALA A 118 23.47 -20.63 1.93
CA ALA A 118 23.43 -20.69 3.39
C ALA A 118 24.79 -21.00 4.03
N ASN A 119 25.76 -21.54 3.26
CA ASN A 119 27.12 -21.77 3.74
C ASN A 119 27.72 -20.47 4.35
N PRO A 120 28.27 -20.53 5.58
CA PRO A 120 28.83 -19.34 6.23
C PRO A 120 30.10 -18.79 5.57
N THR A 121 30.90 -19.65 4.96
CA THR A 121 32.25 -19.32 4.45
C THR A 121 32.20 -18.89 3.00
N TYR A 122 31.68 -19.74 2.11
CA TYR A 122 31.73 -19.54 0.66
C TYR A 122 30.40 -19.10 0.06
N GLY A 123 29.31 -19.13 0.83
CA GLY A 123 27.97 -18.81 0.33
C GLY A 123 27.88 -17.43 -0.33
N ASN A 124 28.65 -16.45 0.16
CA ASN A 124 28.71 -15.09 -0.39
C ASN A 124 28.99 -15.05 -1.91
N MET A 125 29.71 -16.04 -2.44
CA MET A 125 30.02 -16.14 -3.87
C MET A 125 28.77 -16.31 -4.75
N LEU A 126 27.69 -16.88 -4.19
CA LEU A 126 26.46 -17.15 -4.92
C LEU A 126 25.47 -15.99 -4.90
N LEU A 127 25.73 -14.89 -4.19
CA LEU A 127 24.75 -13.78 -4.06
C LEU A 127 24.23 -13.28 -5.40
N GLN A 128 25.14 -13.02 -6.34
CA GLN A 128 24.82 -12.49 -7.66
C GLN A 128 24.04 -13.51 -8.50
N THR A 129 24.44 -14.79 -8.43
CA THR A 129 23.72 -15.90 -9.07
C THR A 129 22.31 -16.05 -8.49
N SER A 130 22.16 -16.09 -7.16
CA SER A 130 20.86 -16.19 -6.47
C SER A 130 19.93 -15.03 -6.82
N MET A 131 20.46 -13.81 -6.98
CA MET A 131 19.70 -12.64 -7.45
C MET A 131 19.20 -12.86 -8.88
N SER A 132 20.08 -13.25 -9.80
CA SER A 132 19.73 -13.52 -11.21
C SER A 132 18.64 -14.60 -11.34
N LEU A 133 18.77 -15.70 -10.59
CA LEU A 133 17.79 -16.78 -10.57
C LEU A 133 16.44 -16.32 -9.98
N SER A 134 16.48 -15.53 -8.90
CA SER A 134 15.27 -15.00 -8.27
C SER A 134 14.54 -13.99 -9.17
N GLU A 135 15.28 -13.16 -9.92
CA GLU A 135 14.71 -12.27 -10.94
C GLU A 135 14.05 -13.05 -12.07
N SER A 136 14.73 -14.10 -12.56
CA SER A 136 14.20 -14.99 -13.61
C SER A 136 12.91 -15.68 -13.17
N LEU A 137 12.90 -16.24 -11.94
CA LEU A 137 11.69 -16.85 -11.36
C LEU A 137 10.57 -15.81 -11.20
N SER A 138 10.90 -14.61 -10.71
CA SER A 138 9.91 -13.54 -10.56
C SER A 138 9.30 -13.11 -11.90
N LYS A 139 10.11 -12.99 -12.97
CA LYS A 139 9.61 -12.68 -14.33
C LYS A 139 8.67 -13.78 -14.82
N LEU A 140 9.05 -15.04 -14.63
CA LEU A 140 8.25 -16.20 -15.04
C LEU A 140 6.89 -16.25 -14.31
N VAL A 141 6.91 -16.09 -12.98
CA VAL A 141 5.69 -16.07 -12.15
C VAL A 141 4.78 -14.89 -12.52
N MET A 142 5.35 -13.71 -12.79
CA MET A 142 4.58 -12.56 -13.28
C MET A 142 3.95 -12.82 -14.65
N SER A 143 4.65 -13.54 -15.55
CA SER A 143 4.11 -13.93 -16.85
C SER A 143 2.94 -14.91 -16.70
N LEU A 144 3.12 -15.95 -15.87
CA LEU A 144 2.07 -16.92 -15.55
C LEU A 144 0.83 -16.26 -14.95
N THR A 145 1.01 -15.28 -14.06
CA THR A 145 -0.10 -14.56 -13.42
C THR A 145 -0.97 -13.80 -14.43
N ARG A 146 -0.42 -13.43 -15.59
CA ARG A 146 -1.16 -12.79 -16.69
C ARG A 146 -1.86 -13.80 -17.62
N GLN A 147 -1.62 -15.10 -17.46
CA GLN A 147 -2.20 -16.18 -18.25
C GLN A 147 -3.04 -17.10 -17.33
N PRO A 148 -4.27 -16.69 -16.97
CA PRO A 148 -5.09 -17.40 -15.99
C PRO A 148 -5.45 -18.84 -16.39
N ASP A 149 -5.52 -19.13 -17.70
CA ASP A 149 -5.81 -20.47 -18.21
C ASP A 149 -4.72 -21.48 -17.83
N LEU A 150 -3.45 -21.10 -17.94
CA LEU A 150 -2.32 -21.94 -17.54
C LEU A 150 -2.21 -22.09 -16.02
N LEU A 151 -2.49 -21.02 -15.26
CA LEU A 151 -2.55 -21.10 -13.79
C LEU A 151 -3.57 -22.12 -13.31
N SER A 152 -4.72 -22.22 -13.98
CA SER A 152 -5.77 -23.19 -13.63
C SER A 152 -5.33 -24.65 -13.85
N GLN A 153 -4.49 -24.91 -14.86
CA GLN A 153 -3.92 -26.24 -15.12
C GLN A 153 -2.92 -26.64 -14.03
N ILE A 154 -2.06 -25.71 -13.58
CA ILE A 154 -1.11 -25.94 -12.48
C ILE A 154 -1.84 -26.22 -11.16
N GLN A 155 -2.96 -25.52 -10.92
CA GLN A 155 -3.78 -25.74 -9.73
C GLN A 155 -4.64 -27.00 -9.82
N GLY A 156 -4.95 -27.46 -11.05
CA GLY A 156 -5.79 -28.62 -11.34
C GLY A 156 -5.09 -29.98 -11.26
N ASP A 157 -3.79 -30.07 -11.55
CA ASP A 157 -3.03 -31.35 -11.49
C ASP A 157 -2.61 -31.76 -10.07
N MET A 158 -2.78 -30.88 -9.08
CA MET A 158 -2.41 -31.11 -7.68
C MET A 158 -3.62 -31.53 -6.83
N THR A 159 -4.48 -32.43 -7.31
CA THR A 159 -5.78 -32.80 -6.69
C THR A 159 -5.71 -33.78 -5.52
N GLY A 160 -4.54 -34.24 -5.09
CA GLY A 160 -4.41 -35.13 -3.92
C GLY A 160 -3.68 -34.45 -2.78
N GLU A 161 -4.39 -33.82 -1.84
CA GLU A 161 -4.09 -33.79 -0.39
C GLU A 161 -4.95 -32.72 0.34
N GLU A 162 -5.37 -33.10 1.54
CA GLU A 162 -6.40 -32.50 2.41
C GLU A 162 -5.86 -31.36 3.30
N SER A 163 -6.75 -30.43 3.66
CA SER A 163 -6.71 -29.63 4.92
C SER A 163 -5.72 -28.45 5.10
N GLY A 164 -5.37 -27.72 4.04
CA GLY A 164 -4.74 -26.40 4.16
C GLY A 164 -5.09 -25.46 3.00
N GLU A 165 -5.20 -24.15 3.24
CA GLU A 165 -5.21 -23.16 2.16
C GLU A 165 -3.98 -23.37 1.29
N ARG A 166 -4.18 -23.82 0.04
CA ARG A 166 -3.08 -24.16 -0.87
C ARG A 166 -2.32 -22.89 -1.24
N LYS A 167 -0.99 -22.92 -1.04
CA LYS A 167 -0.12 -21.83 -1.44
C LYS A 167 -0.14 -21.69 -2.96
N SER A 168 -0.45 -20.50 -3.44
CA SER A 168 -0.30 -20.11 -4.83
C SER A 168 1.16 -20.17 -5.28
N ILE A 169 1.39 -20.31 -6.58
CA ILE A 169 2.70 -20.26 -7.22
C ILE A 169 3.52 -19.04 -6.79
N VAL A 170 2.85 -17.90 -6.64
CA VAL A 170 3.45 -16.66 -6.16
C VAL A 170 3.95 -16.79 -4.73
N GLU A 171 3.16 -17.38 -3.84
CA GLU A 171 3.56 -17.60 -2.45
C GLU A 171 4.73 -18.57 -2.36
N LEU A 172 4.73 -19.63 -3.17
CA LEU A 172 5.85 -20.56 -3.23
C LEU A 172 7.14 -19.84 -3.68
N ALA A 173 7.08 -19.05 -4.75
CA ALA A 173 8.22 -18.26 -5.20
C ALA A 173 8.66 -17.22 -4.16
N ALA A 174 7.72 -16.53 -3.51
CA ALA A 174 8.01 -15.58 -2.44
C ALA A 174 8.66 -16.25 -1.23
N ASP A 175 8.21 -17.45 -0.84
CA ASP A 175 8.78 -18.24 0.25
C ASP A 175 10.23 -18.62 -0.05
N ILE A 176 10.52 -19.04 -1.29
CA ILE A 176 11.90 -19.40 -1.70
C ILE A 176 12.82 -18.17 -1.61
N ILE A 177 12.39 -17.02 -2.15
CA ILE A 177 13.17 -15.78 -2.07
C ILE A 177 13.28 -15.29 -0.61
N GLN A 178 12.26 -15.51 0.22
CA GLN A 178 12.28 -15.18 1.64
C GLN A 178 13.28 -16.03 2.43
N LYS A 179 13.48 -17.31 2.06
CA LYS A 179 14.56 -18.14 2.63
C LYS A 179 15.93 -17.54 2.36
N ILE A 180 16.18 -17.09 1.13
CA ILE A 180 17.42 -16.41 0.74
C ILE A 180 17.60 -15.11 1.53
N PHE A 181 16.55 -14.29 1.61
CA PHE A 181 16.53 -13.08 2.44
C PHE A 181 16.87 -13.39 3.90
N THR A 182 16.30 -14.44 4.48
CA THR A 182 16.54 -14.84 5.88
C THR A 182 17.99 -15.28 6.10
N SER A 183 18.57 -16.01 5.14
CA SER A 183 20.00 -16.37 5.17
C SER A 183 20.89 -15.13 5.13
N CYS A 184 20.55 -14.13 4.32
CA CYS A 184 21.26 -12.86 4.26
C CYS A 184 21.11 -12.03 5.55
N LEU A 185 19.93 -12.05 6.16
CA LEU A 185 19.62 -11.30 7.38
C LEU A 185 20.38 -11.83 8.61
N THR A 186 20.45 -13.16 8.72
CA THR A 186 21.09 -13.89 9.84
C THR A 186 22.62 -13.96 9.74
N ASP A 187 23.19 -13.49 8.63
CA ASP A 187 24.62 -13.37 8.44
C ASP A 187 25.29 -12.52 9.53
N ARG A 188 26.52 -12.88 9.92
CA ARG A 188 27.22 -12.24 11.05
C ARG A 188 28.40 -11.35 10.62
N SER A 189 28.56 -11.08 9.33
CA SER A 189 29.70 -10.31 8.79
C SER A 189 29.72 -8.82 9.19
N SER A 190 28.59 -8.27 9.60
CA SER A 190 28.44 -6.84 9.95
C SER A 190 27.34 -6.65 10.99
N THR A 191 27.51 -5.64 11.85
CA THR A 191 26.48 -5.24 12.84
C THR A 191 25.46 -4.29 12.21
N ARG A 192 24.34 -4.05 12.90
CA ARG A 192 23.20 -3.26 12.40
C ARG A 192 23.57 -1.88 11.84
N TRP A 193 24.49 -1.20 12.51
CA TRP A 193 24.86 0.20 12.24
C TRP A 193 26.17 0.34 11.46
N SER A 194 26.80 -0.78 11.08
CA SER A 194 28.02 -0.79 10.29
C SER A 194 27.70 -1.04 8.81
N PRO A 195 28.50 -0.49 7.86
CA PRO A 195 28.33 -0.76 6.44
C PRO A 195 28.19 -2.27 6.17
N PRO A 196 27.16 -2.69 5.40
CA PRO A 196 26.88 -4.11 5.20
C PRO A 196 28.05 -4.77 4.49
N LYS A 197 28.44 -5.94 4.99
CA LYS A 197 29.45 -6.83 4.39
C LYS A 197 28.83 -8.18 4.05
N GLY A 198 29.55 -8.99 3.28
CA GLY A 198 29.12 -10.34 2.91
C GLY A 198 27.68 -10.39 2.40
N LYS A 199 26.92 -11.37 2.91
CA LYS A 199 25.51 -11.59 2.52
C LYS A 199 24.57 -10.45 2.91
N LYS A 200 24.93 -9.62 3.90
CA LYS A 200 24.08 -8.49 4.30
C LYS A 200 23.87 -7.46 3.20
N VAL A 201 24.83 -7.32 2.28
CA VAL A 201 24.75 -6.37 1.16
C VAL A 201 23.48 -6.60 0.31
N ALA A 202 22.95 -7.84 0.27
CA ALA A 202 21.79 -8.21 -0.53
C ALA A 202 20.45 -8.18 0.23
N VAL A 203 20.41 -7.84 1.53
CA VAL A 203 19.19 -7.90 2.35
C VAL A 203 18.04 -7.10 1.75
N TYR A 204 18.27 -5.84 1.38
CA TYR A 204 17.22 -5.01 0.78
C TYR A 204 16.96 -5.31 -0.70
N LEU A 205 17.91 -5.93 -1.41
CA LEU A 205 17.65 -6.41 -2.77
C LEU A 205 16.60 -7.53 -2.76
N PHE A 206 16.83 -8.57 -1.95
CA PHE A 206 15.89 -9.68 -1.83
C PHE A 206 14.57 -9.24 -1.17
N ALA A 207 14.61 -8.37 -0.14
CA ALA A 207 13.39 -7.83 0.44
C ALA A 207 12.54 -7.08 -0.60
N ASN A 208 13.15 -6.24 -1.43
CA ASN A 208 12.45 -5.49 -2.47
C ASN A 208 11.88 -6.40 -3.56
N LEU A 209 12.59 -7.47 -3.92
CA LEU A 209 12.11 -8.45 -4.90
C LEU A 209 10.90 -9.23 -4.36
N THR A 210 10.98 -9.72 -3.12
CA THR A 210 9.86 -10.37 -2.43
C THR A 210 8.66 -9.44 -2.32
N LEU A 211 8.86 -8.19 -1.91
CA LEU A 211 7.79 -7.19 -1.84
C LEU A 211 7.14 -6.95 -3.20
N LYS A 212 7.95 -6.79 -4.26
CA LYS A 212 7.44 -6.60 -5.60
C LYS A 212 6.55 -7.75 -6.05
N LEU A 213 6.95 -8.99 -5.77
CA LEU A 213 6.20 -10.21 -6.06
C LEU A 213 4.87 -10.25 -5.28
N LEU A 214 4.92 -10.04 -3.96
CA LEU A 214 3.74 -10.06 -3.08
C LEU A 214 2.71 -8.98 -3.44
N PHE A 215 3.17 -7.75 -3.70
CA PHE A 215 2.28 -6.64 -4.06
C PHE A 215 1.69 -6.77 -5.46
N ALA A 216 2.41 -7.37 -6.40
CA ALA A 216 1.88 -7.59 -7.74
C ALA A 216 0.74 -8.63 -7.76
N CYS A 217 0.65 -9.48 -6.74
CA CYS A 217 -0.35 -10.53 -6.63
C CYS A 217 -1.38 -10.27 -5.52
N GLU A 218 -1.45 -9.03 -5.03
CA GLU A 218 -2.40 -8.59 -3.99
C GLU A 218 -2.28 -9.33 -2.64
N LYS A 219 -1.09 -9.91 -2.35
CA LYS A 219 -0.79 -10.65 -1.11
C LYS A 219 0.12 -9.85 -0.17
N SER A 220 -0.06 -8.53 -0.11
CA SER A 220 0.77 -7.61 0.69
C SER A 220 0.76 -7.95 2.19
N ARG A 221 -0.30 -8.59 2.70
CA ARG A 221 -0.41 -9.05 4.10
C ARG A 221 0.69 -10.03 4.50
N LEU A 222 1.23 -10.82 3.57
CA LEU A 222 2.29 -11.79 3.87
C LEU A 222 3.65 -11.13 4.15
N ALA A 223 3.80 -9.84 3.84
CA ALA A 223 5.04 -9.10 4.08
C ALA A 223 5.26 -8.73 5.57
N VAL A 224 4.25 -8.91 6.44
CA VAL A 224 4.32 -8.55 7.88
C VAL A 224 5.58 -9.10 8.52
N GLN A 225 5.82 -10.42 8.42
CA GLN A 225 6.96 -11.06 9.06
C GLN A 225 8.29 -10.50 8.56
N MET A 226 8.38 -10.16 7.28
CA MET A 226 9.59 -9.60 6.70
C MET A 226 9.86 -8.20 7.26
N PHE A 227 8.83 -7.35 7.38
CA PHE A 227 8.96 -6.03 8.00
C PHE A 227 9.35 -6.13 9.47
N THR A 228 8.75 -7.05 10.24
CA THR A 228 9.08 -7.30 11.64
C THR A 228 10.54 -7.76 11.80
N ASN A 229 10.99 -8.72 10.99
CA ASN A 229 12.36 -9.22 11.05
C ASN A 229 13.39 -8.10 10.74
N LEU A 230 13.08 -7.24 9.77
CA LEU A 230 13.89 -6.07 9.43
C LEU A 230 13.91 -5.00 10.53
N SER A 231 12.78 -4.75 11.19
CA SER A 231 12.76 -3.80 12.32
C SER A 231 13.58 -4.29 13.50
N THR A 232 13.55 -5.60 13.79
CA THR A 232 14.21 -6.19 14.96
C THR A 232 15.71 -6.40 14.75
N SER A 233 16.10 -6.92 13.59
CA SER A 233 17.48 -7.40 13.35
C SER A 233 18.10 -6.90 12.03
N GLY A 234 17.33 -6.18 11.22
CA GLY A 234 17.77 -5.65 9.94
C GLY A 234 18.84 -4.57 10.06
N PRO A 235 19.83 -4.53 9.15
CA PRO A 235 20.76 -3.42 9.00
C PRO A 235 20.03 -2.09 8.79
N ALA A 236 20.66 -0.96 9.13
CA ALA A 236 20.09 0.35 8.83
C ALA A 236 19.99 0.55 7.30
N LEU A 237 18.80 0.88 6.80
CA LEU A 237 18.48 1.17 5.41
C LEU A 237 19.31 2.31 4.84
N SER A 238 19.64 3.31 5.65
CA SER A 238 20.50 4.43 5.20
C SER A 238 21.84 4.01 4.63
N LEU A 239 22.37 2.88 5.10
CA LEU A 239 23.63 2.29 4.66
C LEU A 239 23.54 1.68 3.25
N TYR A 240 22.34 1.61 2.66
CA TYR A 240 22.10 1.02 1.35
C TYR A 240 21.92 2.09 0.27
N PRO A 241 22.16 1.75 -1.01
CA PRO A 241 21.97 2.68 -2.12
C PRO A 241 20.55 3.23 -2.21
N ALA A 242 20.42 4.50 -2.63
CA ALA A 242 19.12 5.19 -2.73
C ALA A 242 18.06 4.42 -3.54
N SER A 243 18.46 3.69 -4.60
CA SER A 243 17.55 2.86 -5.39
C SER A 243 16.86 1.78 -4.55
N GLN A 244 17.60 1.11 -3.66
CA GLN A 244 17.05 0.09 -2.76
C GLN A 244 16.17 0.73 -1.68
N ARG A 245 16.61 1.86 -1.13
CA ARG A 245 15.86 2.60 -0.10
C ARG A 245 14.52 3.11 -0.60
N VAL A 246 14.50 3.75 -1.76
CA VAL A 246 13.27 4.28 -2.38
C VAL A 246 12.27 3.16 -2.66
N THR A 247 12.75 2.03 -3.21
CA THR A 247 11.88 0.88 -3.52
C THR A 247 11.29 0.28 -2.24
N PHE A 248 12.12 0.12 -1.21
CA PHE A 248 11.68 -0.43 0.06
C PHE A 248 10.64 0.48 0.73
N LEU A 249 10.93 1.79 0.81
CA LEU A 249 10.04 2.80 1.40
C LEU A 249 8.71 2.89 0.66
N TYR A 250 8.70 2.77 -0.66
CA TYR A 250 7.47 2.74 -1.45
C TYR A 250 6.57 1.56 -1.03
N TYR A 251 7.12 0.35 -0.92
CA TYR A 251 6.33 -0.83 -0.53
C TYR A 251 5.93 -0.81 0.95
N LEU A 252 6.80 -0.34 1.85
CA LEU A 252 6.44 -0.12 3.26
C LEU A 252 5.32 0.93 3.39
N GLY A 253 5.38 2.00 2.61
CA GLY A 253 4.33 3.02 2.56
C GLY A 253 3.00 2.44 2.07
N ARG A 254 3.02 1.63 0.99
CA ARG A 254 1.83 0.93 0.50
C ARG A 254 1.26 -0.05 1.52
N PHE A 255 2.12 -0.81 2.19
CA PHE A 255 1.71 -1.72 3.25
C PHE A 255 0.97 -0.97 4.38
N ASN A 256 1.55 0.12 4.87
CA ASN A 256 0.92 0.96 5.88
C ASN A 256 -0.40 1.57 5.39
N PHE A 257 -0.47 1.98 4.13
CA PHE A 257 -1.69 2.53 3.52
C PHE A 257 -2.82 1.49 3.51
N ASP A 258 -2.54 0.26 3.05
CA ASP A 258 -3.52 -0.83 2.98
C ASP A 258 -4.07 -1.20 4.38
N HIS A 259 -3.27 -1.03 5.44
CA HIS A 259 -3.65 -1.29 6.83
C HIS A 259 -4.24 -0.06 7.54
N GLY A 260 -4.44 1.06 6.83
CA GLY A 260 -5.05 2.27 7.39
C GLY A 260 -4.11 3.15 8.24
N HIS A 261 -2.82 2.85 8.28
CA HIS A 261 -1.79 3.65 8.95
C HIS A 261 -1.32 4.81 8.05
N TYR A 262 -2.23 5.75 7.74
CA TYR A 262 -1.96 6.79 6.74
C TYR A 262 -0.83 7.76 7.10
N LEU A 263 -0.60 8.02 8.39
CA LEU A 263 0.53 8.87 8.83
C LEU A 263 1.88 8.20 8.56
N ARG A 264 2.01 6.91 8.91
CA ARG A 264 3.21 6.11 8.60
C ARG A 264 3.41 5.98 7.09
N ALA A 265 2.32 5.77 6.35
CA ALA A 265 2.37 5.74 4.88
C ALA A 265 2.87 7.08 4.31
N HIS A 266 2.35 8.20 4.81
CA HIS A 266 2.78 9.55 4.42
C HIS A 266 4.28 9.74 4.62
N MET A 267 4.81 9.40 5.80
CA MET A 267 6.24 9.52 6.11
C MET A 267 7.10 8.68 5.16
N CYS A 268 6.71 7.42 4.92
CA CYS A 268 7.42 6.53 3.99
C CYS A 268 7.47 7.11 2.57
N PHE A 269 6.32 7.56 2.06
CA PHE A 269 6.22 8.10 0.70
C PHE A 269 6.93 9.45 0.54
N GLU A 270 6.90 10.31 1.54
CA GLU A 270 7.63 11.58 1.55
C GLU A 270 9.14 11.33 1.41
N GLU A 271 9.67 10.42 2.23
CA GLU A 271 11.10 10.09 2.19
C GLU A 271 11.49 9.37 0.90
N ALA A 272 10.65 8.45 0.39
CA ALA A 272 10.85 7.84 -0.92
C ALA A 272 10.89 8.88 -2.05
N TYR A 273 9.98 9.85 -2.03
CA TYR A 273 9.90 10.89 -3.05
C TYR A 273 11.07 11.88 -2.97
N ARG A 274 11.56 12.17 -1.76
CA ARG A 274 12.73 13.03 -1.52
C ARG A 274 14.01 12.40 -2.06
N GLN A 275 14.18 11.09 -1.88
CA GLN A 275 15.36 10.36 -2.34
C GLN A 275 15.32 9.99 -3.83
N CYS A 276 14.13 9.93 -4.45
CA CYS A 276 13.99 9.57 -5.85
C CYS A 276 14.39 10.73 -6.77
N LEU A 277 15.43 10.58 -7.60
CA LEU A 277 15.90 11.67 -8.48
C LEU A 277 14.84 12.11 -9.49
N PRO A 278 14.74 13.41 -9.83
CA PRO A 278 13.74 13.95 -10.78
C PRO A 278 13.73 13.26 -12.16
N GLN A 279 14.86 12.71 -12.62
CA GLN A 279 14.92 11.98 -13.89
C GLN A 279 14.06 10.70 -13.91
N PHE A 280 13.80 10.08 -12.76
CA PHE A 280 13.03 8.84 -12.64
C PHE A 280 11.52 9.10 -12.54
N GLN A 281 10.99 9.78 -13.57
CA GLN A 281 9.61 10.26 -13.64
C GLN A 281 8.56 9.16 -13.39
N LYS A 282 8.77 7.95 -13.93
CA LYS A 282 7.86 6.81 -13.72
C LYS A 282 7.76 6.41 -12.24
N HIS A 283 8.89 6.31 -11.54
CA HIS A 283 8.92 5.96 -10.11
C HIS A 283 8.34 7.07 -9.25
N ARG A 284 8.67 8.34 -9.54
CA ARG A 284 8.10 9.50 -8.84
C ARG A 284 6.58 9.57 -8.99
N ARG A 285 6.06 9.27 -10.19
CA ARG A 285 4.61 9.16 -10.43
C ARG A 285 3.97 8.04 -9.62
N GLN A 286 4.61 6.87 -9.53
CA GLN A 286 4.12 5.76 -8.70
C GLN A 286 4.03 6.15 -7.23
N ILE A 287 5.06 6.83 -6.70
CA ILE A 287 5.05 7.33 -5.32
C ILE A 287 3.92 8.34 -5.13
N LEU A 288 3.78 9.33 -6.01
CA LEU A 288 2.72 10.35 -5.93
C LEU A 288 1.30 9.78 -6.03
N THR A 289 1.13 8.69 -6.77
CA THR A 289 -0.16 7.98 -6.91
C THR A 289 -0.71 7.57 -5.54
N TYR A 290 0.14 7.29 -4.55
CA TYR A 290 -0.27 6.90 -3.19
C TYR A 290 0.05 7.96 -2.13
N TRP A 291 1.07 8.81 -2.34
CA TRP A 291 1.41 9.89 -1.41
C TRP A 291 0.31 10.95 -1.33
N ILE A 292 -0.28 11.35 -2.47
CA ILE A 292 -1.39 12.32 -2.47
C ILE A 292 -2.59 11.74 -1.72
N PRO A 293 -3.11 10.53 -2.03
CA PRO A 293 -4.15 9.88 -1.23
C PRO A 293 -3.88 9.80 0.27
N ALA A 294 -2.67 9.40 0.67
CA ALA A 294 -2.30 9.33 2.08
C ALA A 294 -2.46 10.69 2.78
N ASN A 295 -2.00 11.77 2.13
CA ASN A 295 -2.18 13.13 2.63
C ASN A 295 -3.65 13.57 2.67
N LEU A 296 -4.45 13.25 1.64
CA LEU A 296 -5.87 13.59 1.61
C LEU A 296 -6.63 13.00 2.80
N LEU A 297 -6.32 11.74 3.15
CA LEU A 297 -6.89 11.03 4.30
C LEU A 297 -6.48 11.64 5.64
N LEU A 298 -5.33 12.31 5.69
CA LEU A 298 -4.86 13.11 6.82
C LEU A 298 -5.38 14.56 6.79
N GLY A 299 -6.23 14.92 5.82
CA GLY A 299 -6.77 16.28 5.66
C GLY A 299 -5.78 17.30 5.07
N ARG A 300 -4.67 16.85 4.47
CA ARG A 300 -3.70 17.69 3.75
C ARG A 300 -3.94 17.61 2.24
N PHE A 301 -4.05 18.75 1.59
CA PHE A 301 -4.32 18.82 0.15
C PHE A 301 -3.05 19.13 -0.66
N PRO A 302 -2.91 18.59 -1.89
CA PRO A 302 -1.75 18.86 -2.73
C PRO A 302 -1.70 20.34 -3.10
N SER A 303 -0.48 20.90 -3.11
CA SER A 303 -0.25 22.26 -3.58
C SER A 303 -0.27 22.33 -5.10
N TRP A 304 -0.58 23.50 -5.65
CA TRP A 304 -0.51 23.73 -7.08
C TRP A 304 0.89 23.47 -7.65
N ALA A 305 1.94 23.87 -6.92
CA ALA A 305 3.33 23.64 -7.29
C ALA A 305 3.70 22.15 -7.40
N LEU A 306 3.10 21.27 -6.58
CA LEU A 306 3.28 19.83 -6.69
C LEU A 306 2.58 19.29 -7.96
N LEU A 307 1.35 19.74 -8.22
CA LEU A 307 0.53 19.27 -9.34
C LEU A 307 1.04 19.75 -10.71
N GLN A 308 1.82 20.83 -10.76
CA GLN A 308 2.48 21.31 -11.98
C GLN A 308 3.73 20.51 -12.38
N ARG A 309 4.20 19.57 -11.54
CA ARG A 309 5.39 18.77 -11.86
C ARG A 309 5.09 17.74 -12.95
N PRO A 310 6.06 17.39 -13.81
CA PRO A 310 5.83 16.43 -14.91
C PRO A 310 5.30 15.08 -14.42
N GLU A 311 5.82 14.56 -13.30
CA GLU A 311 5.37 13.28 -12.74
C GLU A 311 3.92 13.30 -12.23
N ALA A 312 3.38 14.50 -11.94
CA ALA A 312 2.04 14.73 -11.41
C ALA A 312 0.99 15.02 -12.50
N ALA A 313 1.35 14.94 -13.78
CA ALA A 313 0.44 15.21 -14.89
C ALA A 313 -0.89 14.42 -14.76
N GLY A 314 -2.02 15.13 -14.94
CA GLY A 314 -3.38 14.59 -14.81
C GLY A 314 -3.89 14.41 -13.36
N PHE A 315 -3.05 14.53 -12.33
CA PHE A 315 -3.50 14.39 -10.94
C PHE A 315 -4.37 15.54 -10.46
N ALA A 316 -4.26 16.72 -11.07
CA ALA A 316 -5.13 17.85 -10.77
C ALA A 316 -6.61 17.51 -11.06
N ASP A 317 -6.88 16.93 -12.23
CA ASP A 317 -8.24 16.57 -12.68
C ASP A 317 -8.88 15.48 -11.80
N ILE A 318 -8.05 14.64 -11.18
CA ILE A 318 -8.49 13.56 -10.29
C ILE A 318 -8.72 14.09 -8.87
N PHE A 319 -7.72 14.74 -8.27
CA PHE A 319 -7.73 15.01 -6.84
C PHE A 319 -8.34 16.38 -6.48
N LEU A 320 -8.29 17.40 -7.34
CA LEU A 320 -8.82 18.72 -7.00
C LEU A 320 -10.36 18.71 -6.82
N PRO A 321 -11.16 18.01 -7.65
CA PRO A 321 -12.61 17.89 -7.39
C PRO A 321 -12.91 17.27 -6.02
N ILE A 322 -12.15 16.24 -5.63
CA ILE A 322 -12.26 15.59 -4.31
C ILE A 322 -11.90 16.59 -3.21
N CYS A 323 -10.79 17.31 -3.34
CA CYS A 323 -10.37 18.35 -2.38
C CYS A 323 -11.43 19.44 -2.22
N GLY A 324 -12.05 19.87 -3.32
CA GLY A 324 -13.13 20.86 -3.33
C GLY A 324 -14.37 20.37 -2.56
N ALA A 325 -14.76 19.11 -2.76
CA ALA A 325 -15.86 18.50 -2.02
C ALA A 325 -15.56 18.38 -0.51
N LEU A 326 -14.35 17.92 -0.15
CA LEU A 326 -13.90 17.83 1.25
C LEU A 326 -13.87 19.19 1.94
N ARG A 327 -13.35 20.23 1.28
CA ARG A 327 -13.28 21.59 1.83
C ARG A 327 -14.65 22.20 2.04
N SER A 328 -15.59 21.96 1.11
CA SER A 328 -16.92 22.55 1.14
C SER A 328 -17.94 21.75 1.97
N GLY A 329 -17.61 20.52 2.37
CA GLY A 329 -18.53 19.61 3.04
C GLY A 329 -19.71 19.20 2.15
N ASN A 330 -19.52 19.15 0.83
CA ASN A 330 -20.60 18.89 -0.11
C ASN A 330 -20.61 17.41 -0.52
N PHE A 331 -21.54 16.64 0.05
CA PHE A 331 -21.69 15.21 -0.26
C PHE A 331 -22.05 14.95 -1.73
N VAL A 332 -22.87 15.79 -2.36
CA VAL A 332 -23.23 15.63 -3.78
C VAL A 332 -21.98 15.76 -4.65
N LEU A 333 -21.18 16.80 -4.44
CA LEU A 333 -19.90 16.97 -5.15
C LEU A 333 -18.90 15.86 -4.81
N PHE A 334 -18.91 15.34 -3.58
CA PHE A 334 -18.02 14.25 -3.17
C PHE A 334 -18.30 12.98 -3.98
N TYR A 335 -19.55 12.54 -4.05
CA TYR A 335 -19.92 11.36 -4.86
C TYR A 335 -19.69 11.58 -6.34
N GLN A 336 -20.00 12.78 -6.87
CA GLN A 336 -19.71 13.13 -8.26
C GLN A 336 -18.21 13.07 -8.57
N ALA A 337 -17.37 13.67 -7.71
CA ALA A 337 -15.92 13.68 -7.88
C ALA A 337 -15.31 12.27 -7.89
N LEU A 338 -15.78 11.38 -7.02
CA LEU A 338 -15.36 9.97 -7.02
C LEU A 338 -15.86 9.19 -8.24
N THR A 339 -17.03 9.56 -8.78
CA THR A 339 -17.62 8.89 -9.94
C THR A 339 -16.89 9.25 -11.24
N ILE A 340 -16.46 10.51 -11.41
CA ILE A 340 -15.78 10.99 -12.63
C ILE A 340 -14.53 10.15 -12.96
N ASN A 341 -13.75 9.78 -11.94
CA ASN A 341 -12.51 9.02 -12.09
C ASN A 341 -12.61 7.62 -11.47
N ARG A 342 -13.81 7.03 -11.45
CA ARG A 342 -14.09 5.78 -10.74
C ARG A 342 -13.19 4.63 -11.16
N ASP A 343 -13.05 4.41 -12.47
CA ASP A 343 -12.29 3.27 -12.99
C ASP A 343 -10.80 3.38 -12.62
N TRP A 344 -10.21 4.57 -12.79
CA TRP A 344 -8.83 4.82 -12.38
C TRP A 344 -8.63 4.65 -10.87
N LEU A 345 -9.56 5.16 -10.06
CA LEU A 345 -9.51 5.00 -8.60
C LEU A 345 -9.69 3.53 -8.18
N TRP A 346 -10.50 2.77 -8.92
CA TRP A 346 -10.71 1.34 -8.68
C TRP A 346 -9.44 0.55 -8.98
N ASP A 347 -8.85 0.75 -10.17
CA ASP A 347 -7.60 0.11 -10.60
C ASP A 347 -6.42 0.40 -9.67
N LYS A 348 -6.45 1.52 -8.94
CA LYS A 348 -5.42 1.87 -7.94
C LYS A 348 -5.75 1.43 -6.52
N GLY A 349 -6.91 0.80 -6.28
CA GLY A 349 -7.36 0.42 -4.95
C GLY A 349 -7.75 1.61 -4.06
N LEU A 350 -8.02 2.77 -4.64
CA LEU A 350 -8.29 4.02 -3.93
C LEU A 350 -9.80 4.31 -3.78
N TYR A 351 -10.64 3.81 -4.69
CA TYR A 351 -12.07 4.16 -4.74
C TYR A 351 -12.79 3.86 -3.42
N LEU A 352 -12.70 2.61 -2.92
CA LEU A 352 -13.36 2.21 -1.68
C LEU A 352 -12.75 2.93 -0.47
N THR A 353 -11.42 3.04 -0.42
CA THR A 353 -10.71 3.76 0.64
C THR A 353 -11.22 5.20 0.74
N PHE A 354 -11.30 5.92 -0.37
CA PHE A 354 -11.84 7.27 -0.40
C PHE A 354 -13.32 7.34 -0.02
N LEU A 355 -14.13 6.46 -0.61
CA LEU A 355 -15.58 6.43 -0.37
C LEU A 355 -15.94 6.29 1.10
N TYR A 356 -15.19 5.50 1.88
CA TYR A 356 -15.47 5.27 3.30
C TYR A 356 -14.65 6.16 4.23
N ARG A 357 -13.35 6.35 3.95
CA ARG A 357 -12.43 7.00 4.90
C ARG A 357 -12.38 8.51 4.77
N LEU A 358 -12.84 9.10 3.67
CA LEU A 358 -12.94 10.57 3.53
C LEU A 358 -14.27 11.14 4.04
N LYS A 359 -15.32 10.33 4.23
CA LYS A 359 -16.63 10.79 4.73
C LYS A 359 -16.54 11.58 6.04
N PRO A 360 -15.75 11.19 7.06
CA PRO A 360 -15.60 11.99 8.28
C PRO A 360 -15.10 13.41 8.01
N LEU A 361 -14.20 13.60 7.04
CA LEU A 361 -13.70 14.93 6.67
C LEU A 361 -14.77 15.76 5.95
N VAL A 362 -15.59 15.13 5.10
CA VAL A 362 -16.76 15.79 4.48
C VAL A 362 -17.76 16.21 5.56
N TRP A 363 -18.07 15.31 6.50
CA TRP A 363 -18.95 15.58 7.64
C TRP A 363 -18.43 16.70 8.53
N ARG A 364 -17.13 16.73 8.85
CA ARG A 364 -16.50 17.83 9.60
C ARG A 364 -16.74 19.18 8.91
N SER A 365 -16.49 19.27 7.61
CA SER A 365 -16.70 20.51 6.85
C SER A 365 -18.19 20.86 6.73
N PHE A 366 -19.06 19.86 6.63
CA PHE A 366 -20.51 20.02 6.58
C PHE A 366 -21.07 20.58 7.90
N THR A 367 -20.64 20.04 9.05
CA THR A 367 -21.06 20.57 10.36
C THR A 367 -20.54 21.98 10.58
N ARG A 368 -19.31 22.28 10.14
CA ARG A 368 -18.75 23.64 10.15
C ARG A 368 -19.60 24.60 9.35
N LYS A 369 -19.99 24.20 8.14
CA LYS A 369 -20.81 25.02 7.25
C LYS A 369 -22.19 25.27 7.84
N THR A 370 -22.81 24.25 8.43
CA THR A 370 -24.10 24.38 9.11
C THR A 370 -24.00 25.35 10.28
N PHE A 371 -22.98 25.19 11.13
CA PHE A 371 -22.71 26.12 12.23
C PHE A 371 -22.54 27.56 11.76
N LEU A 372 -21.77 27.80 10.70
CA LEU A 372 -21.58 29.14 10.13
C LEU A 372 -22.88 29.78 9.62
N ILE A 373 -23.86 28.97 9.21
CA ILE A 373 -25.16 29.46 8.72
C ILE A 373 -26.11 29.75 9.90
N THR A 374 -26.08 28.92 10.95
CA THR A 374 -27.10 28.96 12.01
C THR A 374 -26.66 29.70 13.25
N TRP A 375 -25.36 29.76 13.53
CA TRP A 375 -24.81 30.47 14.68
C TRP A 375 -24.69 31.97 14.40
N GLN A 376 -25.56 32.76 15.04
CA GLN A 376 -25.61 34.22 14.90
C GLN A 376 -24.76 34.96 15.96
N GLY A 377 -23.93 34.25 16.71
CA GLY A 377 -23.18 34.82 17.84
C GLY A 377 -23.96 34.79 19.15
N ALA A 378 -23.27 35.17 20.22
CA ALA A 378 -23.94 35.62 21.44
C ALA A 378 -24.56 36.99 21.13
N GLY A 379 -25.88 37.10 21.11
CA GLY A 379 -26.53 38.41 21.04
C GLY A 379 -26.07 39.34 22.18
N ASP A 380 -26.25 40.65 22.01
CA ASP A 380 -25.80 41.68 22.96
C ASP A 380 -26.13 41.31 24.41
N GLY A 381 -25.10 40.99 25.19
CA GLY A 381 -25.17 40.69 26.63
C GLY A 381 -25.25 39.21 27.05
N GLY A 382 -25.32 38.24 26.14
CA GLY A 382 -25.41 36.82 26.50
C GLY A 382 -24.06 36.10 26.55
N ASN A 383 -23.61 35.59 27.71
CA ASN A 383 -22.46 34.68 27.79
C ASN A 383 -22.82 33.25 27.30
N ARG A 384 -23.39 33.14 26.09
CA ARG A 384 -23.87 31.87 25.53
C ARG A 384 -22.71 31.17 24.82
N ALA A 385 -22.39 29.95 25.28
CA ALA A 385 -21.40 29.12 24.63
C ALA A 385 -21.79 28.84 23.17
N ALA A 386 -20.83 28.99 22.26
CA ALA A 386 -21.01 28.67 20.86
C ALA A 386 -21.44 27.21 20.70
N SER A 387 -22.58 26.99 20.04
CA SER A 387 -23.15 25.64 19.95
C SER A 387 -23.96 25.43 18.69
N LEU A 388 -23.84 24.22 18.14
CA LEU A 388 -24.54 23.74 16.95
C LEU A 388 -25.75 22.89 17.36
N SER A 389 -26.94 23.24 16.87
CA SER A 389 -28.15 22.44 17.07
C SER A 389 -28.15 21.19 16.20
N PHE A 390 -28.55 20.05 16.77
CA PHE A 390 -28.72 18.82 15.98
C PHE A 390 -29.94 18.90 15.08
N GLU A 391 -30.96 19.70 15.41
CA GLU A 391 -32.13 19.92 14.54
C GLU A 391 -31.74 20.67 13.25
N ASP A 392 -30.84 21.65 13.36
CA ASP A 392 -30.28 22.35 12.20
C ASP A 392 -29.50 21.38 11.29
N LEU A 393 -28.72 20.49 11.91
CA LEU A 393 -27.98 19.45 11.19
C LEU A 393 -28.90 18.45 10.52
N VAL A 394 -29.95 17.99 11.19
CA VAL A 394 -30.97 17.10 10.59
C VAL A 394 -31.63 17.79 9.39
N THR A 395 -31.98 19.07 9.51
CA THR A 395 -32.62 19.84 8.45
C THR A 395 -31.70 19.98 7.23
N THR A 396 -30.47 20.43 7.45
CA THR A 396 -29.49 20.59 6.36
C THR A 396 -29.06 19.25 5.76
N ALA A 397 -28.90 18.20 6.57
CA ALA A 397 -28.56 16.86 6.11
C ALA A 397 -29.71 16.26 5.30
N GLY A 398 -30.96 16.40 5.76
CA GLY A 398 -32.14 15.96 5.02
C GLY A 398 -32.28 16.65 3.67
N TYR A 399 -31.96 17.94 3.60
CA TYR A 399 -31.91 18.67 2.32
C TYR A 399 -30.87 18.06 1.37
N VAL A 400 -29.64 17.81 1.83
CA VAL A 400 -28.58 17.22 0.98
C VAL A 400 -28.90 15.77 0.61
N GLN A 401 -29.51 15.00 1.51
CA GLN A 401 -29.99 13.65 1.22
C GLN A 401 -30.98 13.66 0.04
N LYS A 402 -31.97 14.56 0.05
CA LYS A 402 -32.89 14.72 -1.09
C LYS A 402 -32.15 15.09 -2.39
N LEU A 403 -31.12 15.94 -2.33
CA LEU A 403 -30.33 16.23 -3.53
C LEU A 403 -29.62 15.00 -4.10
N LEU A 404 -29.10 14.11 -3.23
CA LEU A 404 -28.49 12.84 -3.66
C LEU A 404 -29.53 11.91 -4.31
N GLU A 405 -30.76 11.95 -3.81
CA GLU A 405 -31.91 11.20 -4.33
C GLU A 405 -32.46 11.78 -5.65
N GLY A 406 -31.82 12.80 -6.21
CA GLY A 406 -32.18 13.37 -7.51
C GLY A 406 -33.17 14.53 -7.44
N TYR A 407 -33.55 14.98 -6.24
CA TYR A 407 -34.34 16.20 -6.12
C TYR A 407 -33.53 17.42 -6.55
N LEU A 408 -34.19 18.35 -7.24
CA LEU A 408 -33.55 19.57 -7.74
C LEU A 408 -34.08 20.80 -7.00
N PRO A 409 -33.23 21.80 -6.70
CA PRO A 409 -33.71 23.09 -6.21
C PRO A 409 -34.70 23.71 -7.22
N ALA A 410 -35.85 24.16 -6.73
CA ALA A 410 -36.84 24.80 -7.58
C ALA A 410 -36.23 26.05 -8.25
N LYS A 411 -36.10 26.01 -9.59
CA LYS A 411 -35.74 27.20 -10.38
C LYS A 411 -36.96 28.12 -10.43
N PRO A 412 -36.80 29.44 -10.22
CA PRO A 412 -37.93 30.34 -10.38
C PRO A 412 -38.45 30.23 -11.83
N ALA A 413 -39.76 30.07 -11.98
CA ALA A 413 -40.38 30.36 -13.27
C ALA A 413 -40.00 31.80 -13.63
N THR A 414 -39.48 32.01 -14.84
CA THR A 414 -39.26 33.35 -15.40
C THR A 414 -40.62 34.01 -15.62
N ARG A 415 -41.23 34.55 -14.56
CA ARG A 415 -42.38 35.45 -14.63
C ARG A 415 -41.96 36.85 -14.22
N SER A 416 -42.53 37.83 -14.93
CA SER A 416 -42.33 39.26 -14.76
C SER A 416 -42.40 39.68 -13.28
N ARG A 417 -41.35 40.38 -12.85
CA ARG A 417 -41.13 41.09 -11.57
C ARG A 417 -42.28 40.98 -10.54
N PRO A 418 -42.12 40.25 -9.43
CA PRO A 418 -43.15 40.21 -8.38
C PRO A 418 -43.23 41.56 -7.63
N PRO A 419 -44.40 41.90 -7.02
CA PRO A 419 -44.60 43.14 -6.28
C PRO A 419 -43.61 43.31 -5.10
N PRO A 420 -43.26 44.55 -4.71
CA PRO A 420 -42.16 44.83 -3.78
C PRO A 420 -42.35 44.36 -2.32
N HIS A 421 -43.52 43.82 -1.97
CA HIS A 421 -43.86 43.45 -0.59
C HIS A 421 -44.00 41.95 -0.33
N ILE A 422 -43.71 41.08 -1.31
CA ILE A 422 -43.89 39.62 -1.15
C ILE A 422 -42.52 38.93 -1.04
N ASN A 423 -42.32 38.18 0.04
CA ASN A 423 -41.11 37.38 0.25
C ASN A 423 -41.04 36.27 -0.82
N THR A 424 -40.07 36.40 -1.72
CA THR A 424 -39.88 35.48 -2.87
C THR A 424 -39.61 34.05 -2.44
N ILE A 425 -39.12 33.80 -1.22
CA ILE A 425 -38.89 32.46 -0.68
C ILE A 425 -40.22 31.81 -0.27
N PHE A 426 -41.13 32.59 0.31
CA PHE A 426 -42.45 32.12 0.71
C PHE A 426 -43.30 31.71 -0.51
N LEU A 427 -43.30 32.52 -1.57
CA LEU A 427 -43.98 32.16 -2.83
C LEU A 427 -43.44 30.86 -3.43
N LYS A 428 -42.11 30.62 -3.37
CA LYS A 428 -41.48 29.39 -3.86
C LYS A 428 -41.96 28.15 -3.10
N ALA A 429 -42.06 28.24 -1.78
CA ALA A 429 -42.54 27.14 -0.94
C ALA A 429 -44.00 26.80 -1.29
N VAL A 430 -44.88 27.81 -1.31
CA VAL A 430 -46.32 27.65 -1.58
C VAL A 430 -46.59 27.08 -2.99
N THR A 431 -45.85 27.51 -4.02
CA THR A 431 -46.03 26.96 -5.38
C THR A 431 -45.65 25.49 -5.49
N ASN A 432 -44.66 25.04 -4.73
CA ASN A 432 -44.27 23.62 -4.72
C ASN A 432 -45.27 22.77 -3.92
N SER A 433 -45.82 23.31 -2.82
CA SER A 433 -46.87 22.66 -2.03
C SER A 433 -48.14 22.37 -2.86
N ALA A 434 -48.46 23.21 -3.85
CA ALA A 434 -49.62 23.04 -4.71
C ALA A 434 -49.44 22.03 -5.85
N ALA A 435 -48.20 21.65 -6.18
CA ALA A 435 -47.89 20.71 -7.27
C ALA A 435 -47.65 19.26 -6.81
N GLY A 436 -47.55 19.02 -5.50
CA GLY A 436 -47.42 17.68 -4.92
C GLY A 436 -48.78 17.04 -4.67
N GLY A 437 -49.17 16.06 -5.49
CA GLY A 437 -50.36 15.23 -5.24
C GLY A 437 -50.18 14.29 -4.04
N GLU A 438 -51.28 14.10 -3.30
CA GLU A 438 -51.69 13.10 -2.28
C GLU A 438 -50.70 12.43 -1.29
N THR A 439 -49.39 12.50 -1.47
CA THR A 439 -48.42 11.99 -0.49
C THR A 439 -47.87 13.18 0.33
N GLY A 440 -48.35 13.31 1.56
CA GLY A 440 -48.12 14.35 2.59
C GLY A 440 -46.72 14.95 2.87
N GLU A 441 -45.86 15.20 1.88
CA GLU A 441 -44.63 16.00 2.00
C GLU A 441 -44.82 17.41 1.41
N SER A 442 -45.70 18.20 2.01
CA SER A 442 -46.19 19.49 1.49
C SER A 442 -45.28 20.72 1.73
N ASP A 443 -43.99 20.55 2.05
CA ASP A 443 -43.15 21.68 2.47
C ASP A 443 -41.68 21.58 2.02
N SER A 444 -41.43 21.40 0.71
CA SER A 444 -40.07 21.30 0.18
C SER A 444 -39.77 22.32 -0.92
N LEU A 445 -38.70 23.10 -0.73
CA LEU A 445 -38.08 23.96 -1.75
C LEU A 445 -37.44 23.16 -2.92
N LEU A 446 -37.62 21.84 -2.91
CA LEU A 446 -37.07 20.88 -3.85
C LEU A 446 -38.18 20.26 -4.70
N VAL A 447 -37.90 20.11 -5.99
CA VAL A 447 -38.78 19.44 -6.95
C VAL A 447 -38.38 17.96 -7.03
N PRO A 448 -39.33 17.00 -6.93
CA PRO A 448 -39.03 15.58 -7.04
C PRO A 448 -38.59 15.20 -8.46
N PRO A 449 -37.68 14.23 -8.62
CA PRO A 449 -37.29 13.72 -9.93
C PRO A 449 -38.43 12.94 -10.60
N PRO A 450 -38.50 12.94 -11.95
CA PRO A 450 -39.47 12.14 -12.68
C PRO A 450 -39.22 10.65 -12.41
N GLY A 451 -40.25 9.93 -11.97
CA GLY A 451 -40.16 8.51 -11.59
C GLY A 451 -39.85 8.25 -10.11
N GLY A 452 -39.79 9.29 -9.29
CA GLY A 452 -39.57 9.17 -7.84
C GLY A 452 -38.08 9.15 -7.44
N PRO A 453 -37.78 9.12 -6.13
CA PRO A 453 -36.42 9.25 -5.61
C PRO A 453 -35.46 8.20 -6.19
N ARG A 454 -34.27 8.63 -6.59
CA ARG A 454 -33.19 7.73 -7.02
C ARG A 454 -32.83 6.80 -5.85
N ARG A 455 -32.77 5.49 -6.14
CA ARG A 455 -32.24 4.50 -5.19
C ARG A 455 -30.72 4.63 -5.09
N LEU A 456 -30.25 4.92 -3.88
CA LEU A 456 -28.85 5.06 -3.55
C LEU A 456 -28.30 3.72 -3.06
N MET A 457 -27.05 3.44 -3.41
CA MET A 457 -26.36 2.25 -2.92
C MET A 457 -26.14 2.35 -1.40
N PRO A 458 -26.01 1.21 -0.69
CA PRO A 458 -25.58 1.17 0.72
C PRO A 458 -24.38 2.07 1.07
N SER A 459 -23.44 2.22 0.14
CA SER A 459 -22.24 3.05 0.30
C SER A 459 -22.46 4.55 -0.01
N GLU A 460 -23.57 4.89 -0.65
CA GLU A 460 -24.02 6.25 -0.95
C GLU A 460 -24.90 6.81 0.20
N GLY A 461 -25.32 8.07 0.07
CA GLY A 461 -26.11 8.75 1.09
C GLY A 461 -25.30 9.32 2.25
N LEU A 462 -25.94 10.15 3.06
CA LEU A 462 -25.28 10.78 4.22
C LEU A 462 -25.04 9.77 5.35
N ILE A 463 -26.03 8.91 5.61
CA ILE A 463 -25.97 7.86 6.63
C ILE A 463 -25.76 6.49 5.95
N PHE A 464 -26.77 6.00 5.24
CA PHE A 464 -26.75 4.73 4.51
C PHE A 464 -27.86 4.71 3.45
N GLY A 465 -27.49 4.67 2.17
CA GLY A 465 -28.44 4.67 1.06
C GLY A 465 -29.46 5.81 1.15
N ASN A 466 -30.74 5.47 1.03
CA ASN A 466 -31.87 6.39 1.12
C ASN A 466 -32.35 6.68 2.56
N LYS A 467 -31.60 6.26 3.61
CA LYS A 467 -32.03 6.52 4.99
C LYS A 467 -32.06 8.02 5.27
N LYS A 468 -33.24 8.54 5.63
CA LYS A 468 -33.41 9.94 6.04
C LYS A 468 -32.62 10.20 7.33
N PRO A 469 -31.76 11.25 7.36
CA PRO A 469 -31.06 11.63 8.59
C PRO A 469 -32.06 11.99 9.71
N ASP A 470 -31.84 11.43 10.88
CA ASP A 470 -32.58 11.71 12.11
C ASP A 470 -31.63 12.20 13.23
N LEU A 471 -32.19 12.56 14.37
CA LEU A 471 -31.41 13.09 15.50
C LEU A 471 -30.39 12.08 16.03
N GLU A 472 -30.74 10.79 16.10
CA GLU A 472 -29.88 9.74 16.62
C GLU A 472 -28.67 9.51 15.70
N ASN A 473 -28.90 9.49 14.39
CA ASN A 473 -27.85 9.32 13.39
C ASN A 473 -26.92 10.54 13.38
N ILE A 474 -27.48 11.75 13.48
CA ILE A 474 -26.67 12.97 13.56
C ILE A 474 -25.86 13.03 14.86
N GLU A 475 -26.45 12.69 16.00
CA GLU A 475 -25.72 12.62 17.27
C GLU A 475 -24.56 11.62 17.16
N SER A 476 -24.79 10.44 16.56
CA SER A 476 -23.76 9.43 16.34
C SER A 476 -22.62 9.93 15.43
N VAL A 477 -22.94 10.63 14.35
CA VAL A 477 -21.95 11.23 13.45
C VAL A 477 -21.12 12.27 14.20
N VAL A 478 -21.76 13.19 14.92
CA VAL A 478 -21.08 14.24 15.68
C VAL A 478 -20.21 13.63 16.80
N ALA A 479 -20.71 12.60 17.48
CA ALA A 479 -19.95 11.86 18.49
C ALA A 479 -18.69 11.23 17.89
N GLY A 480 -18.80 10.61 16.71
CA GLY A 480 -17.64 10.07 15.99
C GLY A 480 -16.62 11.15 15.59
N LEU A 481 -17.08 12.35 15.22
CA LEU A 481 -16.18 13.47 14.91
C LEU A 481 -15.47 14.02 16.15
N VAL A 482 -16.16 14.11 17.29
CA VAL A 482 -15.55 14.50 18.57
C VAL A 482 -14.56 13.42 19.02
N TYR A 483 -14.97 12.15 18.96
CA TYR A 483 -14.12 11.00 19.27
C TYR A 483 -12.93 10.85 18.33
N SER A 484 -12.91 11.47 17.15
CA SER A 484 -11.74 11.48 16.26
C SER A 484 -10.94 12.78 16.34
N GLY A 485 -11.32 13.73 17.22
CA GLY A 485 -10.68 15.03 17.38
C GLY A 485 -10.92 15.99 16.22
N LEU A 486 -11.77 15.61 15.26
CA LEU A 486 -12.15 16.45 14.12
C LEU A 486 -13.09 17.59 14.54
N LEU A 487 -13.76 17.45 15.67
CA LEU A 487 -14.48 18.49 16.40
C LEU A 487 -13.96 18.58 17.83
N ASN A 488 -13.83 19.79 18.35
CA ASN A 488 -13.36 20.05 19.71
C ASN A 488 -14.46 20.69 20.56
N GLY A 489 -14.95 19.93 21.53
CA GLY A 489 -16.09 20.27 22.39
C GLY A 489 -16.82 19.02 22.88
N PHE A 490 -18.02 19.21 23.43
CA PHE A 490 -18.82 18.12 23.99
C PHE A 490 -20.27 18.13 23.52
N ILE A 491 -20.94 16.98 23.63
CA ILE A 491 -22.34 16.81 23.25
C ILE A 491 -23.22 17.00 24.48
N ALA A 492 -24.04 18.05 24.47
CA ALA A 492 -25.07 18.29 25.47
C ALA A 492 -26.35 17.53 25.09
N ARG A 493 -26.41 16.22 25.44
CA ARG A 493 -27.49 15.31 25.00
C ARG A 493 -28.90 15.80 25.31
N GLN A 494 -29.14 16.31 26.53
CA GLN A 494 -30.45 16.85 26.93
C GLN A 494 -30.89 18.03 26.06
N GLN A 495 -29.94 18.85 25.61
CA GLN A 495 -30.20 20.02 24.79
C GLN A 495 -30.16 19.71 23.29
N LYS A 496 -29.71 18.51 22.90
CA LYS A 496 -29.47 18.08 21.51
C LYS A 496 -28.55 19.04 20.74
N ARG A 497 -27.43 19.41 21.37
CA ARG A 497 -26.45 20.35 20.81
C ARG A 497 -25.03 19.85 20.98
N PHE A 498 -24.18 20.24 20.04
CA PHE A 498 -22.73 20.22 20.23
C PHE A 498 -22.28 21.60 20.74
N ALA A 499 -21.61 21.63 21.89
CA ALA A 499 -21.07 22.85 22.49
C ALA A 499 -19.56 22.93 22.22
N VAL A 500 -19.12 24.04 21.65
CA VAL A 500 -17.71 24.32 21.34
C VAL A 500 -16.96 24.65 22.61
N GLU A 501 -15.81 24.01 22.81
CA GLU A 501 -14.91 24.28 23.92
C GLU A 501 -13.75 25.19 23.52
N GLY A 502 -13.19 25.95 24.48
CA GLY A 502 -11.94 26.65 24.27
C GLY A 502 -12.01 27.89 23.35
N ALA A 503 -13.20 28.39 23.01
CA ALA A 503 -13.36 29.59 22.17
C ALA A 503 -12.57 30.80 22.70
N LYS A 504 -12.53 31.00 24.03
CA LYS A 504 -11.73 32.06 24.66
C LYS A 504 -10.22 31.91 24.41
N LYS A 505 -9.69 30.67 24.44
CA LYS A 505 -8.26 30.37 24.16
C LYS A 505 -7.88 30.65 22.70
N LYS A 506 -8.84 30.65 21.78
CA LYS A 506 -8.66 31.00 20.36
C LYS A 506 -9.14 32.42 20.03
N GLY A 507 -8.97 33.37 20.96
CA GLY A 507 -9.29 34.79 20.74
C GLY A 507 -10.79 35.07 20.50
N GLY A 508 -11.68 34.24 21.03
CA GLY A 508 -13.13 34.34 20.82
C GLY A 508 -13.64 33.71 19.51
N ASN A 509 -12.76 33.16 18.66
CA ASN A 509 -13.16 32.52 17.41
C ASN A 509 -13.67 31.09 17.65
N ALA A 510 -14.99 30.95 17.79
CA ALA A 510 -15.66 29.67 18.00
C ALA A 510 -15.40 28.65 16.87
N VAL A 511 -15.23 29.09 15.63
CA VAL A 511 -14.98 28.19 14.50
C VAL A 511 -13.58 27.59 14.59
N ALA A 512 -12.58 28.42 14.87
CA ALA A 512 -11.20 27.98 15.05
C ALA A 512 -11.04 27.06 16.28
N ALA A 513 -11.86 27.27 17.31
CA ALA A 513 -11.87 26.43 18.50
C ALA A 513 -12.61 25.10 18.30
N GLY A 514 -13.75 25.09 17.61
CA GLY A 514 -14.59 23.91 17.45
C GLY A 514 -14.21 23.00 16.27
N TRP A 515 -13.56 23.54 15.24
CA TRP A 515 -13.15 22.79 14.04
C TRP A 515 -11.64 22.94 13.81
N PRO A 516 -10.80 22.28 14.63
CA PRO A 516 -9.34 22.35 14.49
C PRO A 516 -8.87 21.81 13.13
N ASN A 517 -7.61 22.09 12.78
CA ASN A 517 -7.00 21.57 11.56
C ASN A 517 -6.98 20.02 11.63
N PRO A 518 -7.57 19.30 10.66
CA PRO A 518 -7.63 17.83 10.72
C PRO A 518 -6.27 17.17 10.88
N TYR A 519 -5.23 17.69 10.21
CA TYR A 519 -3.91 17.11 10.27
C TYR A 519 -3.30 17.22 11.68
N GLU A 520 -3.42 18.40 12.29
CA GLU A 520 -2.92 18.66 13.64
C GLU A 520 -3.63 17.75 14.65
N SER A 521 -4.96 17.63 14.56
CA SER A 521 -5.74 16.77 15.47
C SER A 521 -5.44 15.27 15.30
N ILE A 522 -5.26 14.80 14.06
CA ILE A 522 -4.87 13.41 13.81
C ILE A 522 -3.45 13.16 14.34
N LEU A 523 -2.55 14.13 14.17
CA LEU A 523 -1.18 14.04 14.68
C LEU A 523 -1.17 14.01 16.21
N GLU A 524 -1.87 14.92 16.89
CA GLU A 524 -1.98 14.93 18.36
C GLU A 524 -2.49 13.60 18.90
N ARG A 525 -3.53 13.02 18.30
CA ARG A 525 -4.02 11.68 18.70
C ARG A 525 -3.02 10.57 18.48
N PHE A 526 -2.28 10.62 17.38
CA PHE A 526 -1.20 9.67 17.16
C PHE A 526 -0.13 9.79 18.24
N LYS A 527 0.17 11.02 18.67
CA LYS A 527 1.12 11.27 19.76
C LYS A 527 0.62 10.75 21.10
N GLU A 528 -0.64 11.00 21.42
CA GLU A 528 -1.31 10.49 22.63
C GLU A 528 -1.28 8.96 22.65
N ALA A 529 -1.73 8.30 21.57
CA ALA A 529 -1.73 6.83 21.49
C ALA A 529 -0.32 6.23 21.56
N HIS A 530 0.69 6.91 21.02
CA HIS A 530 2.07 6.50 21.17
C HIS A 530 2.56 6.61 22.63
N GLN A 531 2.22 7.71 23.31
CA GLN A 531 2.55 7.89 24.73
C GLN A 531 1.84 6.86 25.61
N GLU A 532 0.55 6.62 25.40
CA GLU A 532 -0.22 5.59 26.12
C GLU A 532 0.43 4.20 25.97
N ALA A 533 0.93 3.88 24.78
CA ALA A 533 1.63 2.62 24.54
C ALA A 533 3.01 2.56 25.23
N LEU A 534 3.72 3.67 25.38
CA LEU A 534 4.94 3.75 26.19
C LEU A 534 4.62 3.53 27.67
N ASP A 535 3.60 4.24 28.17
CA ASP A 535 3.17 4.16 29.57
C ASP A 535 2.70 2.73 29.92
N ALA A 536 2.03 2.03 29.00
CA ALA A 536 1.63 0.63 29.15
C ALA A 536 2.82 -0.34 29.20
N CYS A 537 3.94 -0.01 28.56
CA CYS A 537 5.18 -0.77 28.68
C CYS A 537 5.88 -0.52 30.01
N ASP A 538 5.94 0.75 30.43
CA ASP A 538 6.52 1.14 31.71
C ASP A 538 5.73 0.54 32.89
N SER A 539 4.42 0.35 32.75
CA SER A 539 3.55 -0.30 33.74
C SER A 539 3.60 -1.84 33.70
N GLY A 540 4.30 -2.43 32.72
CA GLY A 540 4.40 -3.88 32.54
C GLY A 540 3.16 -4.55 31.94
N GLU A 541 2.19 -3.77 31.45
CA GLU A 541 0.99 -4.27 30.75
C GLU A 541 1.31 -4.73 29.31
N SER A 542 2.37 -4.19 28.71
CA SER A 542 2.90 -4.58 27.40
C SER A 542 4.40 -4.90 27.47
N MET A 543 4.83 -5.99 26.84
CA MET A 543 6.24 -6.41 26.83
C MET A 543 7.09 -5.67 25.78
N GLU A 544 6.48 -5.01 24.78
CA GLU A 544 7.22 -4.36 23.69
C GLU A 544 6.88 -2.87 23.58
N PRO A 545 7.85 -1.95 23.77
CA PRO A 545 7.61 -0.52 23.64
C PRO A 545 7.25 -0.17 22.20
N PRO A 546 6.32 0.79 21.98
CA PRO A 546 6.08 1.30 20.63
C PRO A 546 7.36 1.94 20.08
N GLY A 547 7.70 1.65 18.81
CA GLY A 547 8.85 2.30 18.14
C GLY A 547 8.69 3.82 18.04
N GLU A 548 9.80 4.56 17.87
CA GLU A 548 9.86 6.05 17.92
C GLU A 548 8.70 6.78 17.20
N MET A 549 8.19 7.84 17.83
CA MET A 549 7.03 8.64 17.40
C MET A 549 7.18 9.30 16.01
N ASP A 550 8.37 9.83 15.71
CA ASP A 550 8.67 10.59 14.49
C ASP A 550 9.27 9.72 13.36
N ASP A 551 9.30 8.41 13.55
CA ASP A 551 10.06 7.51 12.70
C ASP A 551 9.18 6.80 11.65
N ILE A 552 9.62 6.91 10.38
CA ILE A 552 9.75 5.71 9.56
C ILE A 552 10.71 4.81 10.36
N PRO A 553 10.39 3.53 10.64
CA PRO A 553 11.14 2.69 11.58
C PRO A 553 12.64 3.02 11.64
N GLY A 554 13.20 3.32 12.83
CA GLY A 554 14.51 3.99 13.03
C GLY A 554 15.75 3.43 12.33
N TRP A 555 15.62 2.32 11.63
CA TRP A 555 16.59 1.83 10.65
C TRP A 555 16.59 2.63 9.33
N VAL A 556 15.68 3.59 9.08
CA VAL A 556 15.68 4.42 7.86
C VAL A 556 16.59 5.66 7.94
N ARG A 557 17.09 6.02 9.12
CA ARG A 557 17.96 7.20 9.30
C ARG A 557 19.41 6.95 8.88
N ASN A 558 20.03 7.97 8.28
CA ASN A 558 21.49 8.08 8.23
C ASN A 558 22.06 7.98 9.66
N PRO A 559 23.23 7.36 9.87
CA PRO A 559 23.86 7.37 11.17
C PRO A 559 24.06 8.82 11.66
N PRO A 560 24.04 9.04 12.99
CA PRO A 560 24.25 10.37 13.58
C PRO A 560 25.53 11.05 13.12
#